data_AF-A0AAE9Y7Y2-F1
#
_entry.id   AF-A0AAE9Y7Y2-F1
#
_cell.length_a   1.000
_cell.length_b   1.000
_cell.length_c   1.000
_cell.angle_alpha   90.00
_cell.angle_beta   90.00
_cell.angle_gamma   90.00
#
_symmetry.space_group_name_H-M   'P 1'
#
loop_
_entity.id
_entity.type
_entity.pdbx_description
1 polymer ?
#
loop_
_entity_poly.entity_id
_entity_poly.type
_entity_poly.pdbx_seq_one_letter_code
_entity_poly.pdbx_strand_id
1 'polypeptide(L)'
;MERLTGLDATFLYLETPTHHMHVSMAMVLDPASMPGGYSFDTIKRFIASRMDRIAPFRRRLVSVPLNLHHPVWVEDPEFDIDYHVRRIGAPAPGGRRELGEMAAQIASVPLDRSRPLWEMWVVEGLKRDRIGIVSKVHHCAIDGASGAELMVHLFDLDPADAEVDGPLPDLPSEHIPNDIELLGHAVTSKVRRTLGLAPLINQTARSVSRVVQGRRDPKGLVGAVPLTAPRVPWNGPTSGRRDVGFARVPLATVKELKTALDCTVNDVVLTLCAGTLRAYLQDHGALPAEPLVAVCPVSVRTEADAPGSNRVSALFTSLATQLDDPLDRVAAICDTTKGAKEEHNAVGASMLQDWAEFAGPNLFNLASRLYSGMNLAGTHRPVHNMIVSNVPGPPFPLYFAGAEAVACYPMGPVMEGCGLNVTVFSYMDSIDIGFMVDKELVPDVWAMADAVTPALAELVEAAGLASGTRAEAKAKAAPAGGAKKKPAKKASTAKKAAPAGKKATTKEAAARSTA
;
A
#
# COMPACT_ATOMS: atom_id res chain seq x y z
N MET A 1 -10.04 12.26 20.53
CA MET A 1 -10.14 10.79 20.74
C MET A 1 -11.00 10.14 19.65
N GLU A 2 -10.41 9.22 18.88
CA GLU A 2 -11.08 8.51 17.80
C GLU A 2 -10.84 7.01 17.94
N ARG A 3 -11.88 6.19 17.78
CA ARG A 3 -11.77 4.73 17.99
C ARG A 3 -11.37 4.04 16.71
N LEU A 4 -10.48 3.04 16.79
CA LEU A 4 -10.16 2.21 15.64
C LEU A 4 -11.40 1.46 15.15
N THR A 5 -11.52 1.36 13.83
CA THR A 5 -12.48 0.45 13.21
C THR A 5 -12.07 -1.00 13.52
N GLY A 6 -12.99 -1.97 13.45
CA GLY A 6 -12.67 -3.38 13.67
C GLY A 6 -11.66 -3.92 12.65
N LEU A 7 -11.72 -3.44 11.41
CA LEU A 7 -10.75 -3.83 10.37
C LEU A 7 -9.34 -3.33 10.71
N ASP A 8 -9.19 -2.05 11.07
CA ASP A 8 -7.89 -1.49 11.43
C ASP A 8 -7.31 -2.13 12.69
N ALA A 9 -8.19 -2.42 13.66
CA ALA A 9 -7.80 -3.12 14.87
C ALA A 9 -7.37 -4.57 14.60
N THR A 10 -7.90 -5.22 13.55
CA THR A 10 -7.49 -6.58 13.18
C THR A 10 -6.02 -6.65 12.82
N PHE A 11 -5.46 -5.63 12.16
CA PHE A 11 -4.02 -5.58 11.89
C PHE A 11 -3.18 -5.59 13.18
N LEU A 12 -3.64 -4.91 14.23
CA LEU A 12 -2.97 -4.95 15.55
C LEU A 12 -3.07 -6.32 16.24
N TYR A 13 -4.16 -7.04 16.00
CA TYR A 13 -4.42 -8.36 16.60
C TYR A 13 -3.74 -9.50 15.84
N LEU A 14 -3.52 -9.34 14.54
CA LEU A 14 -2.77 -10.28 13.70
C LEU A 14 -1.26 -10.15 13.92
N GLU A 15 -0.78 -8.97 14.33
CA GLU A 15 0.63 -8.72 14.52
C GLU A 15 1.25 -9.56 15.65
N THR A 16 2.38 -10.19 15.35
CA THR A 16 3.20 -10.96 16.29
C THR A 16 4.68 -10.55 16.15
N PRO A 17 5.59 -10.99 17.03
CA PRO A 17 7.03 -10.72 16.88
C PRO A 17 7.67 -11.29 15.60
N THR A 18 6.98 -12.17 14.88
CA THR A 18 7.42 -12.71 13.59
C THR A 18 6.56 -12.22 12.42
N HIS A 19 5.43 -11.59 12.71
CA HIS A 19 4.44 -11.15 11.74
C HIS A 19 4.14 -9.66 11.97
N HIS A 20 5.01 -8.78 11.47
CA HIS A 20 4.83 -7.34 11.60
C HIS A 20 3.79 -6.81 10.62
N MET A 21 2.87 -5.97 11.09
CA MET A 21 1.76 -5.44 10.29
C MET A 21 1.99 -3.98 9.89
N HIS A 22 3.20 -3.66 9.45
CA HIS A 22 3.54 -2.39 8.82
C HIS A 22 3.72 -2.54 7.31
N VAL A 23 3.33 -1.50 6.58
CA VAL A 23 3.69 -1.31 5.17
C VAL A 23 4.96 -0.46 5.11
N SER A 24 5.81 -0.72 4.13
CA SER A 24 7.03 0.05 3.91
C SER A 24 7.11 0.54 2.46
N MET A 25 7.85 1.61 2.24
CA MET A 25 8.18 2.14 0.91
C MET A 25 9.64 2.58 0.92
N ALA A 26 10.41 2.16 -0.07
CA ALA A 26 11.76 2.63 -0.32
C ALA A 26 11.75 3.54 -1.55
N MET A 27 12.06 4.81 -1.37
CA MET A 27 12.03 5.82 -2.41
C MET A 27 13.46 6.25 -2.73
N VAL A 28 13.74 6.48 -4.00
CA VAL A 28 15.00 7.07 -4.47
C VAL A 28 14.70 8.47 -4.97
N LEU A 29 15.39 9.46 -4.43
CA LEU A 29 15.18 10.86 -4.74
C LEU A 29 16.43 11.47 -5.41
N ASP A 30 16.21 12.36 -6.38
CA ASP A 30 17.23 13.24 -6.93
C ASP A 30 17.23 14.56 -6.15
N PRO A 31 18.24 14.81 -5.30
CA PRO A 31 18.32 16.06 -4.56
C PRO A 31 18.73 17.26 -5.44
N ALA A 32 19.07 17.07 -6.72
CA ALA A 32 19.51 18.16 -7.60
C ALA A 32 18.45 19.25 -7.80
N SER A 33 17.16 18.91 -7.66
CA SER A 33 16.05 19.86 -7.73
C SER A 33 15.77 20.59 -6.42
N MET A 34 16.40 20.21 -5.30
CA MET A 34 16.14 20.83 -3.99
C MET A 34 16.61 22.29 -3.96
N PRO A 35 15.73 23.25 -3.64
CA PRO A 35 16.12 24.64 -3.41
C PRO A 35 17.17 24.73 -2.28
N GLY A 36 18.28 25.39 -2.54
CA GLY A 36 19.37 25.54 -1.55
C GLY A 36 20.23 24.29 -1.33
N GLY A 37 19.98 23.19 -2.06
CA GLY A 37 20.71 21.94 -1.95
C GLY A 37 20.24 21.04 -0.81
N TYR A 38 20.75 19.80 -0.81
CA TYR A 38 20.37 18.80 0.18
C TYR A 38 20.90 19.13 1.57
N SER A 39 20.01 19.07 2.56
CA SER A 39 20.37 18.89 3.96
C SER A 39 19.32 18.03 4.66
N PHE A 40 19.77 17.19 5.61
CA PHE A 40 18.86 16.38 6.42
C PHE A 40 17.85 17.26 7.20
N ASP A 41 18.29 18.42 7.70
CA ASP A 41 17.42 19.36 8.41
C ASP A 41 16.34 19.98 7.52
N THR A 42 16.59 20.13 6.22
CA THR A 42 15.56 20.56 5.25
C THR A 42 14.46 19.50 5.16
N ILE A 43 14.82 18.23 5.02
CA ILE A 43 13.85 17.13 5.00
C ILE A 43 13.05 17.06 6.30
N LYS A 44 13.74 17.13 7.45
CA LYS A 44 13.09 17.07 8.75
C LYS A 44 12.09 18.21 8.96
N ARG A 45 12.48 19.46 8.62
CA ARG A 45 11.59 20.62 8.69
C ARG A 45 10.40 20.51 7.74
N PHE A 46 10.61 19.98 6.55
CA PHE A 46 9.56 19.73 5.57
C PHE A 46 8.52 18.70 6.07
N ILE A 47 8.98 17.64 6.74
CA ILE A 47 8.07 16.67 7.37
C ILE A 47 7.30 17.35 8.51
N ALA A 48 8.00 18.06 9.39
CA ALA A 48 7.41 18.77 10.53
C ALA A 48 6.31 19.75 10.11
N SER A 49 6.50 20.47 9.00
CA SER A 49 5.54 21.46 8.50
C SER A 49 4.25 20.86 7.92
N ARG A 50 4.22 19.55 7.68
CA ARG A 50 3.06 18.82 7.12
C ARG A 50 2.34 17.94 8.13
N MET A 51 2.83 17.87 9.36
CA MET A 51 2.28 16.96 10.36
C MET A 51 0.83 17.30 10.76
N ASP A 52 0.42 18.55 10.61
CA ASP A 52 -0.96 18.99 10.80
C ASP A 52 -1.92 18.33 9.80
N ARG A 53 -1.44 17.98 8.59
CA ARG A 53 -2.21 17.35 7.50
C ARG A 53 -2.40 15.84 7.67
N ILE A 54 -1.63 15.19 8.55
CA ILE A 54 -1.60 13.73 8.68
C ILE A 54 -1.81 13.38 10.15
N ALA A 55 -3.07 13.37 10.59
CA ALA A 55 -3.43 13.12 11.99
C ALA A 55 -2.81 11.82 12.57
N PRO A 56 -2.74 10.68 11.86
CA PRO A 56 -2.10 9.47 12.38
C PRO A 56 -0.61 9.64 12.73
N PHE A 57 0.09 10.63 12.17
CA PHE A 57 1.52 10.83 12.43
C PHE A 57 1.79 11.50 13.78
N ARG A 58 0.75 12.05 14.42
CA ARG A 58 0.81 12.68 15.74
C ARG A 58 0.10 11.88 16.82
N ARG A 59 -0.63 10.84 16.43
CA ARG A 59 -1.47 10.07 17.33
C ARG A 59 -0.83 8.73 17.65
N ARG A 60 -0.85 8.37 18.92
CA ARG A 60 -0.47 7.03 19.40
C ARG A 60 -1.71 6.24 19.80
N LEU A 61 -1.56 4.92 19.83
CA LEU A 61 -2.61 4.02 20.28
C LEU A 61 -2.66 3.94 21.80
N VAL A 62 -3.87 3.98 22.35
CA VAL A 62 -4.14 3.67 23.76
C VAL A 62 -5.10 2.49 23.83
N SER A 63 -4.66 1.41 24.46
CA SER A 63 -5.50 0.24 24.71
C SER A 63 -6.57 0.56 25.74
N VAL A 64 -7.79 0.09 25.50
CA VAL A 64 -8.86 0.16 26.49
C VAL A 64 -8.59 -0.89 27.58
N PRO A 65 -8.66 -0.54 28.88
CA PRO A 65 -8.42 -1.47 29.98
C PRO A 65 -9.18 -2.80 29.83
N LEU A 66 -8.51 -3.90 30.18
CA LEU A 66 -9.00 -5.28 30.05
C LEU A 66 -9.38 -5.70 28.61
N ASN A 67 -8.94 -4.95 27.59
CA ASN A 67 -9.29 -5.14 26.18
C ASN A 67 -10.81 -5.20 25.96
N LEU A 68 -11.58 -4.40 26.70
CA LEU A 68 -13.04 -4.41 26.62
C LEU A 68 -13.56 -3.85 25.29
N HIS A 69 -12.73 -3.13 24.55
CA HIS A 69 -13.01 -2.59 23.23
C HIS A 69 -11.73 -2.43 22.40
N HIS A 70 -11.86 -2.13 21.10
CA HIS A 70 -10.74 -1.71 20.22
C HIS A 70 -9.98 -0.50 20.80
N PRO A 71 -8.66 -0.39 20.54
CA PRO A 71 -7.85 0.76 20.91
C PRO A 71 -8.40 2.09 20.36
N VAL A 72 -7.97 3.18 20.98
CA VAL A 72 -8.31 4.55 20.56
C VAL A 72 -7.05 5.31 20.18
N TRP A 73 -7.17 6.19 19.19
CA TRP A 73 -6.17 7.18 18.83
C TRP A 73 -6.25 8.38 19.78
N VAL A 74 -5.10 8.78 20.30
CA VAL A 74 -4.90 9.96 21.16
C VAL A 74 -3.67 10.71 20.65
N GLU A 75 -3.71 12.04 20.62
CA GLU A 75 -2.53 12.87 20.33
C GLU A 75 -1.38 12.52 21.31
N ASP A 76 -0.17 12.39 20.79
CA ASP A 76 1.00 12.08 21.61
C ASP A 76 1.53 13.36 22.29
N PRO A 77 1.43 13.49 23.62
CA PRO A 77 1.91 14.68 24.33
C PRO A 77 3.43 14.85 24.31
N GLU A 78 4.16 13.76 24.09
CA GLU A 78 5.62 13.70 24.09
C GLU A 78 6.16 13.38 22.68
N PHE A 79 5.45 13.86 21.66
CA PHE A 79 5.85 13.66 20.27
C PHE A 79 7.28 14.17 20.02
N ASP A 80 8.13 13.29 19.50
CA ASP A 80 9.53 13.58 19.20
C ASP A 80 9.83 13.25 17.73
N ILE A 81 10.02 14.28 16.90
CA ILE A 81 10.33 14.08 15.48
C ILE A 81 11.67 13.39 15.26
N ASP A 82 12.65 13.55 16.17
CA ASP A 82 13.98 12.95 16.02
C ASP A 82 13.93 11.43 16.28
N TYR A 83 12.92 10.95 17.02
CA TYR A 83 12.63 9.52 17.11
C TYR A 83 12.14 8.95 15.77
N HIS A 84 11.26 9.68 15.08
CA HIS A 84 10.58 9.20 13.87
C HIS A 84 11.39 9.41 12.59
N VAL A 85 12.16 10.51 12.48
CA VAL A 85 12.94 10.86 11.30
C VAL A 85 14.42 10.68 11.59
N ARG A 86 15.04 9.67 10.99
CA ARG A 86 16.43 9.29 11.25
C ARG A 86 17.28 9.38 9.99
N ARG A 87 18.59 9.55 10.17
CA ARG A 87 19.58 9.57 9.09
C ARG A 87 20.51 8.38 9.20
N ILE A 88 20.75 7.70 8.08
CA ILE A 88 21.72 6.61 7.94
C ILE A 88 22.50 6.75 6.63
N GLY A 89 23.68 6.15 6.57
CA GLY A 89 24.50 6.10 5.35
C GLY A 89 24.45 4.72 4.70
N ALA A 90 24.26 4.67 3.39
CA ALA A 90 24.35 3.46 2.60
C ALA A 90 25.79 2.93 2.59
N PRO A 91 26.02 1.62 2.75
CA PRO A 91 27.33 1.05 2.49
C PRO A 91 27.70 1.24 1.02
N ALA A 92 28.99 1.38 0.73
CA ALA A 92 29.47 1.35 -0.64
C ALA A 92 29.14 -0.01 -1.30
N PRO A 93 28.72 -0.06 -2.57
CA PRO A 93 28.71 1.04 -3.54
C PRO A 93 27.40 1.86 -3.60
N GLY A 94 26.45 1.71 -2.67
CA GLY A 94 25.23 2.53 -2.60
C GLY A 94 24.22 2.27 -3.74
N GLY A 95 24.20 1.06 -4.29
CA GLY A 95 23.24 0.66 -5.32
C GLY A 95 21.89 0.22 -4.75
N ARG A 96 21.06 -0.36 -5.61
CA ARG A 96 19.74 -0.89 -5.22
C ARG A 96 19.84 -2.02 -4.18
N ARG A 97 20.92 -2.81 -4.22
CA ARG A 97 21.13 -3.93 -3.28
C ARG A 97 21.34 -3.41 -1.87
N GLU A 98 22.21 -2.42 -1.71
CA GLU A 98 22.49 -1.78 -0.43
C GLU A 98 21.23 -1.08 0.13
N LEU A 99 20.44 -0.41 -0.73
CA LEU A 99 19.15 0.16 -0.33
C LEU A 99 18.17 -0.92 0.16
N GLY A 100 18.08 -2.06 -0.54
CA GLY A 100 17.21 -3.17 -0.13
C GLY A 100 17.67 -3.80 1.18
N GLU A 101 18.97 -3.94 1.42
CA GLU A 101 19.52 -4.43 2.69
C GLU A 101 19.14 -3.51 3.86
N MET A 102 19.23 -2.19 3.68
CA MET A 102 18.77 -1.23 4.70
C MET A 102 17.26 -1.30 4.91
N ALA A 103 16.48 -1.37 3.82
CA ALA A 103 15.03 -1.53 3.91
C ALA A 103 14.62 -2.81 4.65
N ALA A 104 15.33 -3.91 4.39
CA ALA A 104 15.14 -5.19 5.07
C ALA A 104 15.43 -5.10 6.58
N GLN A 105 16.51 -4.44 6.98
CA GLN A 105 16.83 -4.21 8.39
C GLN A 105 15.74 -3.39 9.10
N ILE A 106 15.29 -2.30 8.47
CA ILE A 106 14.25 -1.42 9.01
C ILE A 106 12.90 -2.16 9.13
N ALA A 107 12.54 -2.96 8.12
CA ALA A 107 11.30 -3.73 8.10
C ALA A 107 11.30 -4.94 9.06
N SER A 108 12.48 -5.40 9.49
CA SER A 108 12.65 -6.49 10.47
C SER A 108 12.42 -6.05 11.91
N VAL A 109 12.23 -4.74 12.17
CA VAL A 109 11.99 -4.22 13.52
C VAL A 109 10.54 -3.75 13.63
N PRO A 110 9.75 -4.27 14.60
CA PRO A 110 8.37 -3.81 14.79
C PRO A 110 8.34 -2.36 15.27
N LEU A 111 7.26 -1.65 14.95
CA LEU A 111 7.04 -0.29 15.45
C LEU A 111 6.72 -0.29 16.95
N ASP A 112 7.23 0.70 17.67
CA ASP A 112 6.90 0.88 19.09
C ASP A 112 5.47 1.42 19.25
N ARG A 113 4.59 0.59 19.80
CA ARG A 113 3.18 0.93 20.01
C ARG A 113 2.94 1.99 21.09
N SER A 114 3.97 2.39 21.84
CA SER A 114 3.89 3.52 22.77
C SER A 114 4.02 4.89 22.09
N ARG A 115 4.38 4.91 20.80
CA ARG A 115 4.57 6.12 19.97
C ARG A 115 3.61 6.12 18.77
N PRO A 116 3.51 7.24 18.03
CA PRO A 116 2.87 7.24 16.72
C PRO A 116 3.49 6.17 15.81
N LEU A 117 2.64 5.43 15.11
CA LEU A 117 3.05 4.19 14.46
C LEU A 117 3.65 4.40 13.07
N TRP A 118 4.73 5.16 13.00
CA TRP A 118 5.49 5.39 11.77
C TRP A 118 6.97 5.70 12.05
N GLU A 119 7.82 5.44 11.06
CA GLU A 119 9.23 5.81 11.04
C GLU A 119 9.63 6.20 9.60
N MET A 120 10.61 7.09 9.48
CA MET A 120 11.21 7.48 8.22
C MET A 120 12.72 7.56 8.35
N TRP A 121 13.41 6.91 7.44
CA TRP A 121 14.87 6.82 7.42
C TRP A 121 15.39 7.45 6.14
N VAL A 122 16.13 8.55 6.27
CA VAL A 122 16.86 9.19 5.18
C VAL A 122 18.18 8.46 5.00
N VAL A 123 18.38 7.92 3.80
CA VAL A 123 19.53 7.12 3.39
C VAL A 123 20.44 7.97 2.50
N GLU A 124 21.61 8.33 3.00
CA GLU A 124 22.62 9.07 2.24
C GLU A 124 23.61 8.14 1.55
N GLY A 125 24.31 8.62 0.51
CA GLY A 125 25.40 7.87 -0.13
C GLY A 125 24.95 6.86 -1.19
N LEU A 126 23.75 7.02 -1.77
CA LEU A 126 23.34 6.22 -2.92
C LEU A 126 24.06 6.67 -4.21
N LYS A 127 24.20 5.76 -5.17
CA LYS A 127 24.82 6.02 -6.48
C LYS A 127 24.17 7.22 -7.18
N ARG A 128 24.97 7.94 -7.97
CA ARG A 128 24.55 9.12 -8.76
C ARG A 128 24.06 10.27 -7.87
N ASP A 129 24.73 10.46 -6.74
CA ASP A 129 24.43 11.50 -5.75
C ASP A 129 22.96 11.52 -5.33
N ARG A 130 22.35 10.32 -5.27
CA ARG A 130 20.96 10.14 -4.86
C ARG A 130 20.88 9.99 -3.35
N ILE A 131 19.69 10.29 -2.83
CA ILE A 131 19.32 9.94 -1.45
C ILE A 131 18.14 8.98 -1.49
N GLY A 132 18.00 8.17 -0.45
CA GLY A 132 16.86 7.27 -0.26
C GLY A 132 15.99 7.72 0.90
N ILE A 133 14.72 7.35 0.84
CA ILE A 133 13.83 7.39 2.01
C ILE A 133 13.22 6.00 2.18
N VAL A 134 13.46 5.38 3.33
CA VAL A 134 12.73 4.18 3.74
C VAL A 134 11.71 4.59 4.80
N SER A 135 10.44 4.64 4.41
CA SER A 135 9.33 4.91 5.33
C SER A 135 8.63 3.62 5.71
N LYS A 136 8.23 3.51 6.97
CA LYS A 136 7.50 2.38 7.53
C LYS A 136 6.33 2.91 8.34
N VAL A 137 5.13 2.42 8.09
CA VAL A 137 3.92 2.87 8.80
C VAL A 137 3.04 1.67 9.11
N HIS A 138 2.48 1.61 10.33
CA HIS A 138 1.63 0.49 10.71
C HIS A 138 0.32 0.51 9.90
N HIS A 139 -0.15 -0.67 9.49
CA HIS A 139 -1.29 -0.82 8.58
C HIS A 139 -2.63 -0.37 9.20
N CYS A 140 -2.70 -0.24 10.53
CA CYS A 140 -3.85 0.37 11.21
C CYS A 140 -3.89 1.91 11.10
N ALA A 141 -2.77 2.54 10.74
CA ALA A 141 -2.64 3.99 10.60
C ALA A 141 -2.80 4.46 9.14
N ILE A 142 -2.77 3.53 8.18
CA ILE A 142 -3.01 3.77 6.75
C ILE A 142 -4.19 2.91 6.33
N ASP A 143 -5.33 3.55 6.10
CA ASP A 143 -6.53 2.88 5.60
C ASP A 143 -6.36 2.35 4.16
N GLY A 144 -7.23 1.42 3.76
CA GLY A 144 -7.08 0.53 2.60
C GLY A 144 -7.25 1.14 1.22
N ALA A 145 -6.78 2.37 1.02
CA ALA A 145 -6.53 2.89 -0.31
C ALA A 145 -5.23 3.69 -0.45
N SER A 146 -4.39 3.92 0.58
CA SER A 146 -3.62 5.16 0.44
C SER A 146 -2.25 5.31 1.08
N GLY A 147 -1.37 4.34 0.81
CA GLY A 147 0.04 4.70 0.53
C GLY A 147 0.13 5.86 -0.50
N ALA A 148 -0.77 5.89 -1.49
CA ALA A 148 -0.87 6.95 -2.49
C ALA A 148 -1.47 8.29 -1.99
N GLU A 149 -2.40 8.32 -1.02
CA GLU A 149 -2.93 9.58 -0.43
C GLU A 149 -1.96 10.12 0.62
N LEU A 150 -1.26 9.24 1.34
CA LEU A 150 -0.10 9.65 2.13
C LEU A 150 0.94 10.33 1.22
N MET A 151 1.15 9.82 0.00
CA MET A 151 1.97 10.52 -0.99
C MET A 151 1.36 11.87 -1.41
N VAL A 152 0.05 12.01 -1.58
CA VAL A 152 -0.60 13.31 -1.85
C VAL A 152 -0.33 14.33 -0.74
N HIS A 153 -0.31 13.90 0.52
CA HIS A 153 -0.05 14.81 1.65
C HIS A 153 1.43 15.12 1.86
N LEU A 154 2.32 14.17 1.57
CA LEU A 154 3.77 14.31 1.81
C LEU A 154 4.56 14.85 0.62
N PHE A 155 4.04 14.79 -0.60
CA PHE A 155 4.75 15.25 -1.80
C PHE A 155 4.20 16.57 -2.34
N ASP A 156 5.03 17.25 -3.11
CA ASP A 156 4.71 18.43 -3.91
C ASP A 156 4.67 18.10 -5.40
N LEU A 157 4.00 18.97 -6.15
CA LEU A 157 3.96 18.94 -7.62
C LEU A 157 5.05 19.82 -8.25
N ASP A 158 5.55 20.80 -7.52
CA ASP A 158 6.66 21.68 -7.91
C ASP A 158 7.76 21.65 -6.83
N PRO A 159 9.05 21.53 -7.19
CA PRO A 159 10.13 21.56 -6.21
C PRO A 159 10.20 22.86 -5.41
N ALA A 160 9.69 23.98 -5.94
CA ALA A 160 9.64 25.26 -5.24
C ALA A 160 8.63 25.29 -4.09
N ASP A 161 7.60 24.44 -4.13
CA ASP A 161 6.57 24.37 -3.08
C ASP A 161 7.11 23.77 -1.76
N ALA A 162 8.35 23.27 -1.78
CA ALA A 162 9.05 22.75 -0.61
C ALA A 162 9.56 23.83 0.35
N GLU A 163 9.54 25.12 -0.05
CA GLU A 163 9.93 26.22 0.83
C GLU A 163 8.94 26.34 2.01
N VAL A 164 9.40 25.93 3.19
CA VAL A 164 8.66 26.11 4.43
C VAL A 164 8.99 27.49 5.00
N ASP A 165 8.19 28.49 4.62
CA ASP A 165 8.25 29.82 5.22
C ASP A 165 7.37 29.90 6.47
N GLY A 166 7.96 30.32 7.59
CA GLY A 166 7.26 30.61 8.84
C GLY A 166 7.50 29.62 9.98
N PRO A 167 6.94 29.91 11.18
CA PRO A 167 7.02 28.99 12.31
C PRO A 167 6.25 27.71 12.01
N LEU A 168 6.75 26.58 12.54
CA LEU A 168 5.98 25.33 12.52
C LEU A 168 4.62 25.56 13.20
N PRO A 169 3.55 24.90 12.71
CA PRO A 169 2.23 25.06 13.30
C PRO A 169 2.25 24.73 14.80
N ASP A 170 1.61 25.58 15.61
CA ASP A 170 1.36 25.30 17.02
C ASP A 170 0.24 24.27 17.12
N LEU A 171 0.55 23.09 17.66
CA LEU A 171 -0.34 21.94 17.61
C LEU A 171 -1.15 21.86 18.91
N PRO A 172 -2.49 21.79 18.85
CA PRO A 172 -3.32 21.76 20.05
C PRO A 172 -3.12 20.44 20.81
N SER A 173 -2.88 20.53 22.12
CA SER A 173 -2.90 19.37 23.02
C SER A 173 -4.33 18.87 23.22
N GLU A 174 -4.62 17.62 22.85
CA GLU A 174 -5.86 16.96 23.26
C GLU A 174 -5.75 16.40 24.69
N HIS A 175 -6.88 16.30 25.39
CA HIS A 175 -6.94 15.65 26.71
C HIS A 175 -6.75 14.14 26.56
N ILE A 176 -5.81 13.57 27.33
CA ILE A 176 -5.60 12.13 27.41
C ILE A 176 -6.61 11.54 28.39
N PRO A 177 -7.54 10.70 27.92
CA PRO A 177 -8.57 10.15 28.78
C PRO A 177 -7.97 9.15 29.76
N ASN A 178 -8.46 9.18 31.00
CA ASN A 178 -8.02 8.23 32.03
C ASN A 178 -8.71 6.85 31.90
N ASP A 179 -8.18 5.85 32.59
CA ASP A 179 -8.69 4.47 32.54
C ASP A 179 -10.19 4.34 32.89
N ILE A 180 -10.70 5.21 33.76
CA ILE A 180 -12.10 5.21 34.19
C ILE A 180 -13.02 5.74 33.09
N GLU A 181 -12.59 6.80 32.38
CA GLU A 181 -13.30 7.34 31.22
C GLU A 181 -13.34 6.33 30.06
N LEU A 182 -12.20 5.69 29.76
CA LEU A 182 -12.12 4.62 28.77
C LEU A 182 -13.06 3.45 29.13
N LEU A 183 -13.14 3.09 30.41
CA LEU A 183 -14.03 2.04 30.91
C LEU A 183 -15.52 2.44 30.80
N GLY A 184 -15.86 3.68 31.14
CA GLY A 184 -17.22 4.22 31.04
C GLY A 184 -17.74 4.25 29.59
N HIS A 185 -16.89 4.65 28.63
CA HIS A 185 -17.19 4.60 27.20
C HIS A 185 -17.29 3.16 26.66
N ALA A 186 -16.50 2.22 27.19
CA ALA A 186 -16.57 0.79 26.82
C ALA A 186 -17.85 0.10 27.36
N VAL A 187 -18.32 0.45 28.55
CA VAL A 187 -19.52 -0.14 29.16
C VAL A 187 -20.80 0.35 28.46
N THR A 188 -20.88 1.64 28.12
CA THR A 188 -22.04 2.22 27.42
C THR A 188 -22.19 1.72 25.98
N SER A 189 -21.08 1.42 25.29
CA SER A 189 -21.07 0.86 23.94
C SER A 189 -21.35 -0.66 23.89
N LYS A 190 -21.08 -1.41 24.97
CA LYS A 190 -21.34 -2.87 25.06
C LYS A 190 -22.80 -3.26 25.14
N VAL A 191 -23.68 -2.39 25.66
CA VAL A 191 -25.11 -2.71 25.84
C VAL A 191 -25.87 -2.85 24.51
N ARG A 192 -25.31 -2.41 23.38
CA ARG A 192 -25.92 -2.55 22.04
C ARG A 192 -25.42 -3.72 21.19
N ARG A 193 -24.43 -4.52 21.64
CA ARG A 193 -23.65 -5.40 20.73
C ARG A 193 -23.90 -6.90 20.83
N THR A 194 -24.68 -7.38 21.80
CA THR A 194 -24.90 -8.83 22.01
C THR A 194 -25.98 -9.43 21.08
N LEU A 195 -26.77 -8.62 20.37
CA LEU A 195 -27.88 -9.10 19.52
C LEU A 195 -27.50 -9.31 18.02
N GLY A 196 -26.27 -9.00 17.61
CA GLY A 196 -25.84 -9.06 16.19
C GLY A 196 -25.16 -10.35 15.72
N LEU A 197 -24.79 -11.27 16.63
CA LEU A 197 -24.03 -12.48 16.29
C LEU A 197 -24.86 -13.54 15.53
N ALA A 198 -26.13 -13.71 15.89
CA ALA A 198 -27.01 -14.69 15.24
C ALA A 198 -27.27 -14.41 13.74
N PRO A 199 -27.60 -13.17 13.30
CA PRO A 199 -27.74 -12.88 11.88
C PRO A 199 -26.42 -13.03 11.11
N LEU A 200 -25.27 -12.71 11.71
CA LEU A 200 -23.95 -12.86 11.08
C LEU A 200 -23.61 -14.33 10.76
N ILE A 201 -23.88 -15.24 11.69
CA ILE A 201 -23.69 -16.69 11.48
C ILE A 201 -24.56 -17.19 10.33
N ASN A 202 -25.84 -16.79 10.29
CA ASN A 202 -26.76 -17.16 9.22
C ASN A 202 -26.35 -16.59 7.85
N GLN A 203 -25.87 -15.34 7.81
CA GLN A 203 -25.36 -14.71 6.59
C GLN A 203 -24.11 -15.44 6.08
N THR A 204 -23.21 -15.83 6.99
CA THR A 204 -22.00 -16.60 6.68
C THR A 204 -22.34 -17.95 6.06
N ALA A 205 -23.25 -18.71 6.69
CA ALA A 205 -23.69 -20.00 6.16
C ALA A 205 -24.30 -19.89 4.75
N ARG A 206 -25.09 -18.83 4.48
CA ARG A 206 -25.68 -18.58 3.15
C ARG A 206 -24.64 -18.18 2.10
N SER A 207 -23.64 -17.38 2.47
CA SER A 207 -22.55 -17.01 1.56
C SER A 207 -21.68 -18.21 1.21
N VAL A 208 -21.30 -19.03 2.19
CA VAL A 208 -20.58 -20.29 1.96
C VAL A 208 -21.39 -21.23 1.05
N SER A 209 -22.70 -21.36 1.30
CA SER A 209 -23.58 -22.20 0.48
C SER A 209 -23.66 -21.72 -0.98
N ARG A 210 -23.71 -20.40 -1.23
CA ARG A 210 -23.69 -19.83 -2.59
C ARG A 210 -22.39 -20.11 -3.33
N VAL A 211 -21.24 -19.97 -2.66
CA VAL A 211 -19.93 -20.32 -3.25
C VAL A 211 -19.88 -21.80 -3.59
N VAL A 212 -20.31 -22.67 -2.67
CA VAL A 212 -20.32 -24.12 -2.90
C VAL A 212 -21.25 -24.51 -4.05
N GLN A 213 -22.41 -23.85 -4.19
CA GLN A 213 -23.35 -24.09 -5.28
C GLN A 213 -22.86 -23.55 -6.63
N GLY A 214 -22.30 -22.35 -6.67
CA GLY A 214 -21.71 -21.77 -7.90
C GLY A 214 -20.54 -22.61 -8.43
N ARG A 215 -19.75 -23.20 -7.52
CA ARG A 215 -18.65 -24.12 -7.88
C ARG A 215 -19.08 -25.49 -8.38
N ARG A 216 -20.36 -25.85 -8.26
CA ARG A 216 -20.93 -27.08 -8.84
C ARG A 216 -21.42 -26.87 -10.27
N ASP A 217 -21.46 -25.63 -10.76
CA ASP A 217 -21.80 -25.34 -12.15
C ASP A 217 -20.59 -25.66 -13.07
N PRO A 218 -20.69 -26.64 -13.98
CA PRO A 218 -19.60 -26.99 -14.90
C PRO A 218 -19.24 -25.87 -15.89
N LYS A 219 -20.06 -24.82 -16.01
CA LYS A 219 -19.87 -23.69 -16.93
C LYS A 219 -19.41 -22.40 -16.24
N GLY A 220 -19.30 -22.38 -14.91
CA GLY A 220 -18.87 -21.21 -14.16
C GLY A 220 -17.35 -21.02 -14.18
N LEU A 221 -16.88 -19.78 -14.39
CA LEU A 221 -15.49 -19.43 -14.15
C LEU A 221 -15.26 -19.34 -12.63
N VAL A 222 -14.36 -20.15 -12.08
CA VAL A 222 -14.13 -20.27 -10.63
C VAL A 222 -12.74 -19.73 -10.29
N GLY A 223 -12.64 -18.89 -9.24
CA GLY A 223 -11.37 -18.41 -8.72
C GLY A 223 -10.56 -19.53 -8.04
N ALA A 224 -9.31 -19.25 -7.66
CA ALA A 224 -8.52 -20.25 -6.95
C ALA A 224 -9.14 -20.58 -5.58
N VAL A 225 -9.11 -21.85 -5.18
CA VAL A 225 -9.71 -22.31 -3.94
C VAL A 225 -8.72 -22.10 -2.78
N PRO A 226 -9.11 -21.44 -1.67
CA PRO A 226 -8.28 -21.39 -0.48
C PRO A 226 -7.92 -22.81 -0.01
N LEU A 227 -6.69 -23.01 0.48
CA LEU A 227 -6.17 -24.32 0.94
C LEU A 227 -5.88 -25.35 -0.17
N THR A 228 -5.87 -24.94 -1.45
CA THR A 228 -5.38 -25.81 -2.55
C THR A 228 -3.99 -25.44 -3.05
N ALA A 229 -3.36 -24.41 -2.48
CA ALA A 229 -2.03 -23.98 -2.89
C ALA A 229 -0.99 -25.09 -2.62
N PRO A 230 -0.05 -25.36 -3.56
CA PRO A 230 1.06 -26.27 -3.31
C PRO A 230 1.99 -25.70 -2.23
N ARG A 231 2.79 -26.55 -1.58
CA ARG A 231 3.85 -26.06 -0.70
C ARG A 231 5.07 -25.67 -1.51
N VAL A 232 5.54 -24.44 -1.29
CA VAL A 232 6.84 -23.95 -1.76
C VAL A 232 7.65 -23.45 -0.55
N PRO A 233 8.97 -23.18 -0.68
CA PRO A 233 9.85 -22.93 0.46
C PRO A 233 9.37 -21.84 1.42
N TRP A 234 8.68 -20.80 0.92
CA TRP A 234 8.14 -19.69 1.71
C TRP A 234 6.76 -19.89 2.31
N ASN A 235 6.18 -21.09 2.21
CA ASN A 235 4.94 -21.43 2.90
C ASN A 235 5.18 -22.20 4.20
N GLY A 236 5.93 -21.56 5.08
CA GLY A 236 6.27 -22.08 6.40
C GLY A 236 6.04 -21.04 7.51
N PRO A 237 6.37 -21.42 8.74
CA PRO A 237 6.35 -20.52 9.89
C PRO A 237 7.30 -19.35 9.65
N THR A 238 6.85 -18.13 9.92
CA THR A 238 7.65 -16.93 9.65
C THR A 238 8.55 -16.58 10.83
N SER A 239 9.69 -15.95 10.54
CA SER A 239 10.60 -15.32 11.47
C SER A 239 10.35 -13.81 11.54
N GLY A 240 11.00 -13.09 12.46
CA GLY A 240 10.97 -11.62 12.47
C GLY A 240 11.89 -10.97 11.42
N ARG A 241 12.70 -11.76 10.70
CA ARG A 241 13.73 -11.24 9.78
C ARG A 241 13.18 -11.11 8.38
N ARG A 242 13.47 -9.98 7.75
CA ARG A 242 13.10 -9.69 6.37
C ARG A 242 14.31 -9.67 5.47
N ASP A 243 14.09 -10.00 4.20
CA ASP A 243 14.96 -9.63 3.10
C ASP A 243 14.13 -8.89 2.04
N VAL A 244 14.77 -8.00 1.28
CA VAL A 244 14.09 -7.11 0.34
C VAL A 244 14.84 -7.03 -0.99
N GLY A 245 14.11 -7.28 -2.08
CA GLY A 245 14.58 -7.14 -3.45
C GLY A 245 13.77 -6.12 -4.24
N PHE A 246 14.41 -5.45 -5.18
CA PHE A 246 13.78 -4.43 -6.03
C PHE A 246 13.98 -4.71 -7.51
N ALA A 247 12.89 -4.58 -8.28
CA ALA A 247 12.90 -4.61 -9.73
C ALA A 247 12.13 -3.40 -10.29
N ARG A 248 12.46 -3.00 -11.52
CA ARG A 248 11.79 -1.92 -12.24
C ARG A 248 11.65 -2.31 -13.71
N VAL A 249 10.47 -2.08 -14.28
CA VAL A 249 10.21 -2.31 -15.71
C VAL A 249 9.51 -1.11 -16.36
N PRO A 250 9.64 -0.91 -17.68
CA PRO A 250 8.96 0.20 -18.36
C PRO A 250 7.44 -0.02 -18.42
N LEU A 251 6.67 0.97 -17.95
CA LEU A 251 5.20 0.94 -18.01
C LEU A 251 4.69 0.91 -19.45
N ALA A 252 5.43 1.53 -20.38
CA ALA A 252 5.12 1.50 -21.81
C ALA A 252 5.08 0.06 -22.36
N THR A 253 6.09 -0.76 -22.05
CA THR A 253 6.15 -2.16 -22.48
C THR A 253 4.99 -2.98 -21.91
N VAL A 254 4.63 -2.76 -20.64
CA VAL A 254 3.48 -3.43 -20.02
C VAL A 254 2.16 -3.01 -20.68
N LYS A 255 2.01 -1.75 -21.09
CA LYS A 255 0.83 -1.28 -21.84
C LYS A 255 0.78 -1.85 -23.26
N GLU A 256 1.92 -2.03 -23.92
CA GLU A 256 1.99 -2.68 -25.23
C GLU A 256 1.58 -4.16 -25.14
N LEU A 257 2.10 -4.90 -24.14
CA LEU A 257 1.70 -6.27 -23.84
C LEU A 257 0.20 -6.40 -23.55
N LYS A 258 -0.33 -5.49 -22.72
CA LYS A 258 -1.77 -5.42 -22.43
C LYS A 258 -2.59 -5.38 -23.73
N THR A 259 -2.20 -4.53 -24.67
CA THR A 259 -2.91 -4.38 -25.95
C THR A 259 -2.69 -5.58 -26.87
N ALA A 260 -1.48 -6.12 -26.95
CA ALA A 260 -1.16 -7.26 -27.81
C ALA A 260 -1.87 -8.56 -27.37
N LEU A 261 -2.04 -8.73 -26.06
CA LEU A 261 -2.60 -9.93 -25.43
C LEU A 261 -4.08 -9.78 -25.04
N ASP A 262 -4.72 -8.67 -25.40
CA ASP A 262 -6.11 -8.33 -25.08
C ASP A 262 -6.50 -8.57 -23.61
N CYS A 263 -5.66 -8.07 -22.68
CA CYS A 263 -5.83 -8.25 -21.25
C CYS A 263 -5.76 -6.93 -20.47
N THR A 264 -5.73 -6.98 -19.13
CA THR A 264 -5.53 -5.79 -18.29
C THR A 264 -4.07 -5.63 -17.86
N VAL A 265 -3.69 -4.42 -17.42
CA VAL A 265 -2.35 -4.19 -16.85
C VAL A 265 -2.09 -5.12 -15.67
N ASN A 266 -3.11 -5.40 -14.86
CA ASN A 266 -3.00 -6.30 -13.72
C ASN A 266 -2.73 -7.74 -14.17
N ASP A 267 -3.33 -8.20 -15.27
CA ASP A 267 -3.08 -9.54 -15.79
C ASP A 267 -1.64 -9.67 -16.31
N VAL A 268 -1.10 -8.63 -16.96
CA VAL A 268 0.32 -8.61 -17.36
C VAL A 268 1.24 -8.62 -16.14
N VAL A 269 0.94 -7.85 -15.09
CA VAL A 269 1.71 -7.84 -13.84
C VAL A 269 1.69 -9.20 -13.15
N LEU A 270 0.52 -9.86 -13.07
CA LEU A 270 0.39 -11.20 -12.52
C LEU A 270 1.16 -12.24 -13.35
N THR A 271 1.12 -12.11 -14.68
CA THR A 271 1.87 -12.97 -15.59
C THR A 271 3.38 -12.78 -15.41
N LEU A 272 3.83 -11.53 -15.23
CA LEU A 272 5.23 -11.22 -14.94
C LEU A 272 5.68 -11.81 -13.60
N CYS A 273 4.85 -11.72 -12.56
CA CYS A 273 5.10 -12.37 -11.27
C CYS A 273 5.17 -13.89 -11.44
N ALA A 274 4.26 -14.48 -12.23
CA ALA A 274 4.23 -15.91 -12.51
C ALA A 274 5.50 -16.38 -13.25
N GLY A 275 5.95 -15.63 -14.27
CA GLY A 275 7.20 -15.87 -15.00
C GLY A 275 8.41 -15.86 -14.07
N THR A 276 8.54 -14.78 -13.31
CA THR A 276 9.62 -14.56 -12.34
C THR A 276 9.71 -15.68 -11.31
N LEU A 277 8.59 -16.02 -10.68
CA LEU A 277 8.55 -17.02 -9.62
C LEU A 277 8.70 -18.44 -10.14
N ARG A 278 8.20 -18.71 -11.34
CA ARG A 278 8.44 -19.99 -12.00
C ARG A 278 9.93 -20.19 -12.24
N ALA A 279 10.61 -19.22 -12.88
CA ALA A 279 12.04 -19.30 -13.13
C ALA A 279 12.84 -19.48 -11.83
N TYR A 280 12.56 -18.65 -10.82
CA TYR A 280 13.20 -18.75 -9.51
C TYR A 280 13.00 -20.13 -8.86
N LEU A 281 11.78 -20.67 -8.85
CA LEU A 281 11.52 -21.99 -8.27
C LEU A 281 12.14 -23.12 -9.08
N GLN A 282 12.24 -23.00 -10.41
CA GLN A 282 12.92 -23.97 -11.26
C GLN A 282 14.41 -24.01 -10.94
N ASP A 283 15.06 -22.85 -10.84
CA ASP A 283 16.50 -22.74 -10.53
C ASP A 283 16.84 -23.33 -9.15
N HIS A 284 15.87 -23.30 -8.22
CA HIS A 284 16.00 -23.89 -6.89
C HIS A 284 15.46 -25.32 -6.78
N GLY A 285 15.04 -25.96 -7.89
CA GLY A 285 14.51 -27.32 -7.89
C GLY A 285 13.22 -27.50 -7.07
N ALA A 286 12.44 -26.43 -6.92
CA ALA A 286 11.28 -26.33 -6.03
C ALA A 286 9.97 -25.96 -6.75
N LEU A 287 9.94 -25.97 -8.10
CA LEU A 287 8.72 -25.69 -8.85
C LEU A 287 7.70 -26.85 -8.67
N PRO A 288 6.50 -26.59 -8.12
CA PRO A 288 5.47 -27.61 -8.00
C PRO A 288 4.81 -27.93 -9.34
N ALA A 289 4.17 -29.11 -9.42
CA ALA A 289 3.36 -29.49 -10.57
C ALA A 289 2.02 -28.75 -10.61
N GLU A 290 1.50 -28.32 -9.45
CA GLU A 290 0.29 -27.49 -9.34
C GLU A 290 0.60 -25.99 -9.48
N PRO A 291 -0.37 -25.17 -9.95
CA PRO A 291 -0.22 -23.70 -9.97
C PRO A 291 0.00 -23.11 -8.58
N LEU A 292 0.84 -22.06 -8.53
CA LEU A 292 0.84 -21.14 -7.39
C LEU A 292 -0.47 -20.35 -7.32
N VAL A 293 -0.91 -20.05 -6.10
CA VAL A 293 -2.09 -19.25 -5.78
C VAL A 293 -1.65 -17.93 -5.15
N ALA A 294 -2.09 -16.82 -5.72
CA ALA A 294 -1.87 -15.48 -5.19
C ALA A 294 -3.15 -14.90 -4.58
N VAL A 295 -2.98 -14.13 -3.50
CA VAL A 295 -4.02 -13.21 -3.00
C VAL A 295 -3.75 -11.82 -3.56
N CYS A 296 -4.76 -11.26 -4.22
CA CYS A 296 -4.76 -9.91 -4.75
C CYS A 296 -5.78 -9.05 -3.98
N PRO A 297 -5.35 -8.09 -3.17
CA PRO A 297 -6.25 -7.12 -2.55
C PRO A 297 -6.94 -6.28 -3.63
N VAL A 298 -8.27 -6.19 -3.59
CA VAL A 298 -9.07 -5.29 -4.43
C VAL A 298 -9.78 -4.25 -3.56
N SER A 299 -9.73 -2.99 -3.98
CA SER A 299 -10.48 -1.91 -3.34
C SER A 299 -11.95 -2.00 -3.75
N VAL A 300 -12.86 -2.00 -2.78
CA VAL A 300 -14.32 -2.06 -2.98
C VAL A 300 -15.02 -0.80 -2.44
N ARG A 301 -14.43 0.37 -2.73
CA ARG A 301 -15.00 1.68 -2.39
C ARG A 301 -16.25 1.98 -3.23
N THR A 302 -17.31 2.45 -2.58
CA THR A 302 -18.47 3.03 -3.25
C THR A 302 -18.50 4.55 -3.05
N GLU A 303 -19.10 5.32 -3.96
CA GLU A 303 -19.16 6.81 -3.89
C GLU A 303 -19.87 7.33 -2.62
N ALA A 304 -20.63 6.48 -1.93
CA ALA A 304 -21.32 6.78 -0.67
C ALA A 304 -20.44 6.65 0.59
N ASP A 305 -19.20 6.17 0.48
CA ASP A 305 -18.31 5.96 1.62
C ASP A 305 -17.54 7.23 2.00
N ALA A 306 -17.39 7.46 3.31
CA ALA A 306 -16.56 8.55 3.83
C ALA A 306 -15.10 8.43 3.33
N PRO A 307 -14.41 9.57 3.07
CA PRO A 307 -12.97 9.57 2.83
C PRO A 307 -12.24 8.81 3.96
N GLY A 308 -11.35 7.89 3.62
CA GLY A 308 -10.61 7.05 4.59
C GLY A 308 -11.27 5.74 5.05
N SER A 309 -12.40 5.32 4.47
CA SER A 309 -13.03 4.03 4.80
C SER A 309 -12.37 2.85 4.07
N ASN A 310 -11.70 1.97 4.82
CA ASN A 310 -11.03 0.78 4.29
C ASN A 310 -12.04 -0.33 3.93
N ARG A 311 -12.25 -0.56 2.61
CA ARG A 311 -12.89 -1.78 2.11
C ARG A 311 -11.93 -2.53 1.21
N VAL A 312 -11.12 -3.40 1.80
CA VAL A 312 -10.27 -4.36 1.08
C VAL A 312 -10.96 -5.72 1.03
N SER A 313 -11.04 -6.30 -0.16
CA SER A 313 -11.40 -7.71 -0.33
C SER A 313 -10.24 -8.50 -0.93
N ALA A 314 -10.12 -9.77 -0.56
CA ALA A 314 -9.07 -10.66 -1.01
C ALA A 314 -9.57 -11.50 -2.19
N LEU A 315 -8.99 -11.29 -3.37
CA LEU A 315 -9.24 -12.10 -4.56
C LEU A 315 -8.16 -13.20 -4.66
N PHE A 316 -8.58 -14.46 -4.76
CA PHE A 316 -7.67 -15.60 -4.96
C PHE A 316 -7.54 -15.91 -6.45
N THR A 317 -6.33 -15.84 -6.99
CA THR A 317 -6.06 -16.13 -8.40
C THR A 317 -4.97 -17.19 -8.55
N SER A 318 -5.10 -18.03 -9.58
CA SER A 318 -4.02 -18.89 -10.03
C SER A 318 -2.99 -18.04 -10.78
N LEU A 319 -1.70 -18.34 -10.61
CA LEU A 319 -0.62 -17.79 -11.41
C LEU A 319 -0.21 -18.72 -12.56
N ALA A 320 -0.89 -19.86 -12.72
CA ALA A 320 -0.67 -20.82 -13.80
C ALA A 320 0.82 -21.22 -13.99
N THR A 321 1.60 -21.25 -12.91
CA THR A 321 3.07 -21.45 -12.94
C THR A 321 3.50 -22.81 -13.46
N GLN A 322 2.60 -23.79 -13.51
CA GLN A 322 2.83 -25.10 -14.11
C GLN A 322 2.89 -25.05 -15.65
N LEU A 323 2.39 -24.00 -16.28
CA LEU A 323 2.42 -23.83 -17.73
C LEU A 323 3.76 -23.25 -18.18
N ASP A 324 4.40 -23.92 -19.14
CA ASP A 324 5.70 -23.54 -19.68
C ASP A 324 5.57 -22.31 -20.58
N ASP A 325 4.65 -22.35 -21.56
CA ASP A 325 4.43 -21.26 -22.51
C ASP A 325 3.88 -20.00 -21.81
N PRO A 326 4.53 -18.83 -21.95
CA PRO A 326 4.05 -17.56 -21.39
C PRO A 326 2.69 -17.11 -21.95
N LEU A 327 2.34 -17.47 -23.19
CA LEU A 327 1.03 -17.14 -23.79
C LEU A 327 -0.11 -17.97 -23.21
N ASP A 328 0.12 -19.27 -23.00
CA ASP A 328 -0.85 -20.13 -22.32
C ASP A 328 -1.05 -19.66 -20.86
N ARG A 329 0.04 -19.19 -20.23
CA ARG A 329 0.01 -18.67 -18.87
C ARG A 329 -0.81 -17.40 -18.73
N VAL A 330 -0.60 -16.40 -19.59
CA VAL A 330 -1.39 -15.16 -19.54
C VAL A 330 -2.86 -15.44 -19.82
N ALA A 331 -3.19 -16.32 -20.77
CA ALA A 331 -4.57 -16.71 -21.06
C ALA A 331 -5.24 -17.35 -19.83
N ALA A 332 -4.57 -18.33 -19.20
CA ALA A 332 -5.08 -18.99 -18.00
C ALA A 332 -5.25 -18.02 -16.83
N ILE A 333 -4.31 -17.08 -16.62
CA ILE A 333 -4.40 -16.05 -15.59
C ILE A 333 -5.59 -15.13 -15.88
N CYS A 334 -5.77 -14.66 -17.12
CA CYS A 334 -6.89 -13.80 -17.50
C CYS A 334 -8.25 -14.47 -17.22
N ASP A 335 -8.37 -15.76 -17.49
CA ASP A 335 -9.60 -16.50 -17.23
C ASP A 335 -9.86 -16.67 -15.73
N THR A 336 -8.81 -16.95 -14.94
CA THR A 336 -8.96 -17.05 -13.48
C THR A 336 -9.23 -15.71 -12.81
N THR A 337 -8.64 -14.60 -13.26
CA THR A 337 -8.92 -13.27 -12.70
C THR A 337 -10.32 -12.79 -13.03
N LYS A 338 -10.87 -13.13 -14.22
CA LYS A 338 -12.29 -12.90 -14.56
C LYS A 338 -13.22 -13.66 -13.62
N GLY A 339 -13.02 -14.98 -13.47
CA GLY A 339 -13.84 -15.80 -12.58
C GLY A 339 -13.77 -15.38 -11.11
N ALA A 340 -12.58 -15.03 -10.63
CA ALA A 340 -12.38 -14.59 -9.26
C ALA A 340 -13.05 -13.23 -8.96
N LYS A 341 -13.15 -12.33 -9.96
CA LYS A 341 -13.92 -11.08 -9.85
C LYS A 341 -15.43 -11.35 -9.80
N GLU A 342 -15.92 -12.32 -10.58
CA GLU A 342 -17.32 -12.72 -10.58
C GLU A 342 -17.73 -13.38 -9.24
N GLU A 343 -16.90 -14.30 -8.72
CA GLU A 343 -17.09 -14.88 -7.39
C GLU A 343 -17.04 -13.81 -6.29
N HIS A 344 -16.08 -12.88 -6.38
CA HIS A 344 -15.95 -11.77 -5.44
C HIS A 344 -17.21 -10.88 -5.41
N ASN A 345 -17.77 -10.53 -6.57
CA ASN A 345 -19.01 -9.76 -6.65
C ASN A 345 -20.22 -10.53 -6.05
N ALA A 346 -20.20 -11.87 -6.10
CA ALA A 346 -21.26 -12.71 -5.56
C ALA A 346 -21.16 -12.94 -4.03
N VAL A 347 -19.94 -12.94 -3.48
CA VAL A 347 -19.64 -13.05 -2.05
C VAL A 347 -19.51 -11.66 -1.46
N GLY A 348 -20.61 -11.12 -0.92
CA GLY A 348 -20.66 -9.75 -0.39
C GLY A 348 -19.41 -9.36 0.43
N ALA A 349 -18.83 -8.22 0.05
CA ALA A 349 -17.55 -7.70 0.52
C ALA A 349 -17.42 -7.48 2.05
N SER A 350 -18.52 -7.59 2.81
CA SER A 350 -18.56 -7.28 4.24
C SER A 350 -18.23 -8.45 5.16
N MET A 351 -18.18 -9.70 4.69
CA MET A 351 -18.15 -10.87 5.57
C MET A 351 -16.97 -10.89 6.57
N LEU A 352 -15.76 -10.57 6.09
CA LEU A 352 -14.57 -10.49 6.96
C LEU A 352 -14.61 -9.26 7.88
N GLN A 353 -15.15 -8.14 7.40
CA GLN A 353 -15.29 -6.89 8.15
C GLN A 353 -16.30 -7.05 9.29
N ASP A 354 -17.43 -7.69 9.00
CA ASP A 354 -18.47 -7.99 9.97
C ASP A 354 -17.91 -8.91 11.07
N TRP A 355 -17.16 -9.96 10.72
CA TRP A 355 -16.49 -10.80 11.72
C TRP A 355 -15.40 -10.05 12.50
N ALA A 356 -14.60 -9.19 11.87
CA ALA A 356 -13.59 -8.37 12.54
C ALA A 356 -14.19 -7.36 13.54
N GLU A 357 -15.37 -6.82 13.23
CA GLU A 357 -16.09 -5.85 14.04
C GLU A 357 -16.78 -6.52 15.25
N PHE A 358 -17.12 -7.81 15.18
CA PHE A 358 -17.80 -8.56 16.24
C PHE A 358 -16.90 -9.52 17.04
N ALA A 359 -15.80 -10.01 16.48
CA ALA A 359 -14.86 -10.87 17.17
C ALA A 359 -14.06 -10.05 18.18
N GLY A 360 -14.31 -10.26 19.47
CA GLY A 360 -13.63 -9.52 20.53
C GLY A 360 -12.10 -9.69 20.47
N PRO A 361 -11.32 -8.66 20.87
CA PRO A 361 -9.85 -8.67 20.79
C PRO A 361 -9.20 -9.92 21.39
N ASN A 362 -9.78 -10.43 22.49
CA ASN A 362 -9.26 -11.59 23.22
C ASN A 362 -9.42 -12.91 22.44
N LEU A 363 -10.47 -13.06 21.63
CA LEU A 363 -10.68 -14.28 20.84
C LEU A 363 -9.67 -14.34 19.67
N PHE A 364 -9.48 -13.21 18.98
CA PHE A 364 -8.50 -13.11 17.89
C PHE A 364 -7.07 -13.26 18.39
N ASN A 365 -6.70 -12.57 19.47
CA ASN A 365 -5.36 -12.68 20.05
C ASN A 365 -5.04 -14.11 20.52
N LEU A 366 -6.02 -14.81 21.12
CA LEU A 366 -5.85 -16.20 21.52
C LEU A 366 -5.71 -17.11 20.29
N ALA A 367 -6.57 -16.96 19.29
CA ALA A 367 -6.51 -17.77 18.07
C ALA A 367 -5.20 -17.58 17.31
N SER A 368 -4.75 -16.33 17.12
CA SER A 368 -3.48 -16.00 16.45
C SER A 368 -2.27 -16.57 17.20
N ARG A 369 -2.22 -16.41 18.53
CA ARG A 369 -1.15 -16.96 19.38
C ARG A 369 -1.13 -18.49 19.38
N LEU A 370 -2.29 -19.14 19.44
CA LEU A 370 -2.38 -20.60 19.37
C LEU A 370 -1.96 -21.10 17.99
N TYR A 371 -2.41 -20.45 16.92
CA TYR A 371 -2.06 -20.83 15.55
C TYR A 371 -0.55 -20.72 15.30
N SER A 372 0.06 -19.60 15.69
CA SER A 372 1.50 -19.36 15.55
C SER A 372 2.32 -20.24 16.50
N GLY A 373 1.95 -20.28 17.79
CA GLY A 373 2.69 -21.02 18.83
C GLY A 373 2.61 -22.54 18.69
N MET A 374 1.54 -23.07 18.08
CA MET A 374 1.40 -24.51 17.78
C MET A 374 1.94 -24.90 16.40
N ASN A 375 2.56 -23.97 15.67
CA ASN A 375 3.13 -24.23 14.34
C ASN A 375 2.11 -24.77 13.32
N LEU A 376 0.84 -24.38 13.45
CA LEU A 376 -0.28 -24.98 12.71
C LEU A 376 -0.25 -24.63 11.21
N ALA A 377 0.41 -23.53 10.82
CA ALA A 377 0.67 -23.21 9.42
C ALA A 377 1.38 -24.35 8.68
N GLY A 378 2.22 -25.11 9.38
CA GLY A 378 2.95 -26.26 8.84
C GLY A 378 2.13 -27.56 8.75
N THR A 379 0.88 -27.60 9.21
CA THR A 379 0.09 -28.86 9.30
C THR A 379 -1.01 -29.01 8.25
N HIS A 380 -1.32 -27.95 7.48
CA HIS A 380 -2.29 -28.00 6.38
C HIS A 380 -1.69 -27.51 5.06
N ARG A 381 -2.42 -27.67 3.94
CA ARG A 381 -2.04 -27.03 2.68
C ARG A 381 -2.12 -25.50 2.83
N PRO A 382 -1.16 -24.71 2.32
CA PRO A 382 -1.20 -23.26 2.43
C PRO A 382 -2.50 -22.67 1.89
N VAL A 383 -2.95 -21.57 2.48
CA VAL A 383 -4.15 -20.84 2.00
C VAL A 383 -3.87 -20.21 0.63
N HIS A 384 -2.68 -19.63 0.49
CA HIS A 384 -2.12 -19.04 -0.72
C HIS A 384 -0.59 -19.12 -0.64
N ASN A 385 0.09 -18.97 -1.78
CA ASN A 385 1.54 -18.96 -1.84
C ASN A 385 2.14 -17.58 -1.57
N MET A 386 1.46 -16.52 -1.98
CA MET A 386 1.96 -15.14 -1.89
C MET A 386 0.82 -14.12 -1.90
N ILE A 387 1.17 -12.88 -1.55
CA ILE A 387 0.34 -11.71 -1.84
C ILE A 387 0.93 -10.97 -3.04
N VAL A 388 0.07 -10.59 -3.99
CA VAL A 388 0.41 -9.67 -5.08
C VAL A 388 -0.48 -8.45 -4.98
N SER A 389 0.11 -7.29 -4.71
CA SER A 389 -0.59 -6.02 -4.63
C SER A 389 -0.13 -5.08 -5.75
N ASN A 390 -1.06 -4.39 -6.39
CA ASN A 390 -0.79 -3.49 -7.51
C ASN A 390 -1.49 -2.15 -7.27
N VAL A 391 -0.69 -1.12 -7.00
CA VAL A 391 -1.16 0.21 -6.62
C VAL A 391 -0.84 1.19 -7.76
N PRO A 392 -1.86 1.81 -8.38
CA PRO A 392 -1.61 2.84 -9.38
C PRO A 392 -1.06 4.10 -8.71
N GLY A 393 0.09 4.58 -9.18
CA GLY A 393 0.64 5.87 -8.78
C GLY A 393 0.41 6.97 -9.82
N PRO A 394 0.83 8.21 -9.51
CA PRO A 394 0.58 9.35 -10.37
C PRO A 394 1.44 9.33 -11.66
N PRO A 395 0.88 9.78 -12.80
CA PRO A 395 1.61 9.88 -14.07
C PRO A 395 2.37 11.21 -14.23
N PHE A 396 2.64 11.91 -13.13
CA PHE A 396 3.31 13.21 -13.08
C PHE A 396 4.37 13.20 -11.97
N PRO A 397 5.43 14.02 -12.10
CA PRO A 397 6.53 14.00 -11.16
C PRO A 397 6.06 14.47 -9.78
N LEU A 398 6.62 13.85 -8.75
CA LEU A 398 6.43 14.20 -7.35
C LEU A 398 7.76 14.64 -6.76
N TYR A 399 7.71 15.60 -5.83
CA TYR A 399 8.87 16.11 -5.12
C TYR A 399 8.70 15.95 -3.61
N PHE A 400 9.75 15.51 -2.93
CA PHE A 400 9.78 15.39 -1.48
C PHE A 400 10.84 16.34 -0.92
N ALA A 401 10.40 17.36 -0.17
CA ALA A 401 11.27 18.46 0.26
C ALA A 401 12.06 19.11 -0.90
N GLY A 402 11.46 19.13 -2.10
CA GLY A 402 12.06 19.67 -3.33
C GLY A 402 12.93 18.68 -4.10
N ALA A 403 13.19 17.47 -3.57
CA ALA A 403 13.92 16.42 -4.27
C ALA A 403 12.96 15.61 -5.15
N GLU A 404 13.28 15.43 -6.43
CA GLU A 404 12.43 14.70 -7.38
C GLU A 404 12.41 13.21 -7.02
N ALA A 405 11.23 12.61 -6.91
CA ALA A 405 11.09 11.17 -6.77
C ALA A 405 11.44 10.48 -8.10
N VAL A 406 12.44 9.61 -8.06
CA VAL A 406 12.96 8.86 -9.21
C VAL A 406 12.42 7.44 -9.21
N ALA A 407 12.25 6.82 -8.04
CA ALA A 407 11.70 5.47 -7.88
C ALA A 407 10.99 5.29 -6.54
N CYS A 408 9.97 4.44 -6.52
CA CYS A 408 9.14 4.15 -5.36
C CYS A 408 8.86 2.64 -5.28
N TYR A 409 9.62 1.92 -4.46
CA TYR A 409 9.49 0.49 -4.27
C TYR A 409 8.61 0.17 -3.05
N PRO A 410 7.34 -0.23 -3.25
CA PRO A 410 6.44 -0.54 -2.14
C PRO A 410 6.74 -1.93 -1.59
N MET A 411 6.49 -2.12 -0.30
CA MET A 411 6.67 -3.40 0.38
C MET A 411 5.50 -3.62 1.35
N GLY A 412 4.60 -4.53 0.98
CA GLY A 412 3.54 -5.00 1.87
C GLY A 412 4.06 -5.99 2.91
N PRO A 413 3.30 -6.22 3.99
CA PRO A 413 3.68 -7.19 5.02
C PRO A 413 3.67 -8.62 4.46
N VAL A 414 4.60 -9.44 4.95
CA VAL A 414 4.48 -10.90 4.85
C VAL A 414 3.40 -11.38 5.82
N MET A 415 2.76 -12.50 5.53
CA MET A 415 1.73 -13.07 6.40
C MET A 415 2.22 -14.36 7.07
N GLU A 416 1.66 -14.68 8.23
CA GLU A 416 1.94 -15.98 8.85
C GLU A 416 1.60 -17.14 7.89
N GLY A 417 2.54 -18.07 7.69
CA GLY A 417 2.42 -19.16 6.70
C GLY A 417 2.68 -18.74 5.24
N CYS A 418 3.02 -17.47 4.99
CA CYS A 418 3.27 -16.92 3.66
C CYS A 418 4.37 -15.84 3.71
N GLY A 419 5.61 -16.29 3.63
CA GLY A 419 6.82 -15.47 3.69
C GLY A 419 7.17 -14.71 2.41
N LEU A 420 6.22 -14.48 1.49
CA LEU A 420 6.46 -13.72 0.25
C LEU A 420 5.32 -12.73 0.00
N ASN A 421 5.69 -11.45 -0.10
CA ASN A 421 4.85 -10.38 -0.58
C ASN A 421 5.50 -9.71 -1.80
N VAL A 422 4.73 -9.56 -2.87
CA VAL A 422 5.11 -8.78 -4.05
C VAL A 422 4.18 -7.59 -4.15
N THR A 423 4.73 -6.38 -4.00
CA THR A 423 3.96 -5.15 -4.17
C THR A 423 4.49 -4.36 -5.36
N VAL A 424 3.56 -3.82 -6.14
CA VAL A 424 3.83 -3.15 -7.40
C VAL A 424 3.26 -1.74 -7.34
N PHE A 425 4.03 -0.75 -7.77
CA PHE A 425 3.62 0.65 -7.86
C PHE A 425 3.97 1.19 -9.25
N SER A 426 2.97 1.70 -9.97
CA SER A 426 3.24 2.40 -11.23
C SER A 426 3.54 3.87 -10.95
N TYR A 427 4.66 4.39 -11.43
CA TYR A 427 5.03 5.79 -11.24
C TYR A 427 5.71 6.32 -12.49
N MET A 428 5.22 7.47 -12.97
CA MET A 428 5.67 8.08 -14.22
C MET A 428 5.60 7.09 -15.40
N ASP A 429 6.75 6.71 -15.96
CA ASP A 429 6.93 5.82 -17.10
C ASP A 429 7.36 4.41 -16.70
N SER A 430 7.34 4.09 -15.41
CA SER A 430 7.86 2.85 -14.85
C SER A 430 6.85 2.12 -13.97
N ILE A 431 7.11 0.83 -13.79
CA ILE A 431 6.50 0.00 -12.76
C ILE A 431 7.62 -0.45 -11.83
N ASP A 432 7.52 -0.05 -10.56
CA ASP A 432 8.42 -0.41 -9.49
C ASP A 432 7.85 -1.58 -8.69
N ILE A 433 8.68 -2.59 -8.46
CA ILE A 433 8.30 -3.85 -7.83
C ILE A 433 9.18 -4.05 -6.60
N GLY A 434 8.55 -4.18 -5.43
CA GLY A 434 9.20 -4.60 -4.20
C GLY A 434 8.84 -6.02 -3.83
N PHE A 435 9.87 -6.82 -3.58
CA PHE A 435 9.77 -8.16 -2.99
C PHE A 435 10.12 -8.03 -1.52
N MET A 436 9.17 -8.32 -0.64
CA MET A 436 9.43 -8.47 0.79
C MET A 436 9.26 -9.94 1.16
N VAL A 437 10.31 -10.52 1.71
CA VAL A 437 10.34 -11.94 2.06
C VAL A 437 10.75 -12.17 3.49
N ASP A 438 10.37 -13.33 4.02
CA ASP A 438 11.02 -13.87 5.20
C ASP A 438 12.43 -14.37 4.82
N LYS A 439 13.44 -13.84 5.53
CA LYS A 439 14.85 -14.12 5.22
C LYS A 439 15.25 -15.58 5.45
N GLU A 440 14.55 -16.31 6.32
CA GLU A 440 14.84 -17.71 6.61
C GLU A 440 14.19 -18.65 5.60
N LEU A 441 13.12 -18.20 4.94
CA LEU A 441 12.36 -19.04 4.02
C LEU A 441 12.72 -18.83 2.54
N VAL A 442 13.18 -17.63 2.16
CA VAL A 442 13.54 -17.31 0.77
C VAL A 442 15.05 -17.06 0.66
N PRO A 443 15.82 -17.99 0.07
CA PRO A 443 17.24 -17.77 -0.18
C PRO A 443 17.44 -16.77 -1.33
N ASP A 444 18.23 -15.71 -1.14
CA ASP A 444 18.56 -14.74 -2.20
C ASP A 444 17.34 -14.13 -2.92
N VAL A 445 16.68 -13.19 -2.24
CA VAL A 445 15.60 -12.38 -2.83
C VAL A 445 16.02 -11.62 -4.10
N TRP A 446 17.32 -11.38 -4.30
CA TRP A 446 17.80 -10.67 -5.49
C TRP A 446 17.82 -11.55 -6.73
N ALA A 447 18.02 -12.87 -6.60
CA ALA A 447 17.81 -13.78 -7.72
C ALA A 447 16.36 -13.69 -8.24
N MET A 448 15.39 -13.58 -7.33
CA MET A 448 13.99 -13.37 -7.67
C MET A 448 13.76 -11.99 -8.33
N ALA A 449 14.29 -10.92 -7.75
CA ALA A 449 14.15 -9.57 -8.31
C ALA A 449 14.83 -9.44 -9.70
N ASP A 450 15.97 -10.09 -9.89
CA ASP A 450 16.75 -10.03 -11.15
C ASP A 450 16.11 -10.87 -12.25
N ALA A 451 15.30 -11.88 -11.90
CA ALA A 451 14.52 -12.70 -12.84
C ALA A 451 13.33 -11.96 -13.47
N VAL A 452 12.93 -10.80 -12.95
CA VAL A 452 11.83 -9.98 -13.52
C VAL A 452 12.15 -9.50 -14.93
N THR A 453 13.37 -9.03 -15.19
CA THR A 453 13.74 -8.51 -16.51
C THR A 453 13.75 -9.61 -17.58
N PRO A 454 14.38 -10.79 -17.34
CA PRO A 454 14.25 -11.94 -18.23
C PRO A 454 12.80 -12.39 -18.46
N ALA A 455 11.97 -12.48 -17.41
CA ALA A 455 10.56 -12.87 -17.54
C ALA A 455 9.75 -11.89 -18.39
N LEU A 456 10.02 -10.58 -18.30
CA LEU A 456 9.41 -9.59 -19.18
C LEU A 456 9.86 -9.77 -20.63
N ALA A 457 11.16 -10.01 -20.86
CA ALA A 457 11.70 -10.20 -22.20
C ALA A 457 11.09 -11.43 -22.89
N GLU A 458 10.97 -12.54 -22.17
CA GLU A 458 10.29 -13.76 -22.63
C GLU A 458 8.84 -13.48 -23.06
N LEU A 459 8.07 -12.76 -22.24
CA LEU A 459 6.69 -12.43 -22.55
C LEU A 459 6.55 -11.47 -23.75
N VAL A 460 7.47 -10.50 -23.90
CA VAL A 460 7.55 -9.59 -25.05
C VAL A 460 7.83 -10.36 -26.33
N GLU A 461 8.80 -11.27 -26.30
CA GLU A 461 9.16 -12.12 -27.44
C GLU A 461 8.00 -13.02 -27.85
N ALA A 462 7.38 -13.71 -26.89
CA ALA A 462 6.24 -14.59 -27.15
C ALA A 462 5.03 -13.83 -27.71
N ALA A 463 4.79 -12.59 -27.28
CA ALA A 463 3.74 -11.72 -27.82
C ALA A 463 4.05 -11.17 -29.22
N GLY A 464 5.21 -11.50 -29.81
CA GLY A 464 5.63 -11.01 -31.13
C GLY A 464 5.93 -9.51 -31.15
N LEU A 465 6.21 -8.92 -29.99
CA LEU A 465 6.58 -7.51 -29.88
C LEU A 465 8.08 -7.35 -30.10
N ALA A 466 8.48 -6.33 -30.87
CA ALA A 466 9.89 -6.04 -31.08
C ALA A 466 10.55 -5.69 -29.73
N SER A 467 11.63 -6.39 -29.37
CA SER A 467 12.41 -6.12 -28.17
C SER A 467 13.00 -4.70 -28.22
N GLY A 468 12.36 -3.78 -27.50
CA GLY A 468 13.00 -2.65 -26.79
C GLY A 468 13.66 -1.50 -27.56
N THR A 469 13.74 -1.45 -28.90
CA THR A 469 14.46 -0.33 -29.57
C THR A 469 13.72 1.00 -29.61
N ARG A 470 12.42 1.06 -29.28
CA ARG A 470 11.63 2.31 -29.38
C ARG A 470 11.64 3.17 -28.11
N ALA A 471 11.84 2.57 -26.93
CA ALA A 471 11.90 3.28 -25.66
C ALA A 471 13.26 3.99 -25.45
N GLU A 472 14.38 3.33 -25.78
CA GLU A 472 15.71 3.94 -25.72
C GLU A 472 15.89 5.08 -26.74
N ALA A 473 15.25 4.97 -27.91
CA ALA A 473 15.27 6.02 -28.94
C ALA A 473 14.54 7.29 -28.49
N LYS A 474 13.48 7.17 -27.66
CA LYS A 474 12.79 8.33 -27.08
C LYS A 474 13.57 8.95 -25.92
N ALA A 475 14.23 8.13 -25.10
CA ALA A 475 15.09 8.62 -24.01
C ALA A 475 16.32 9.40 -24.53
N LYS A 476 16.88 9.00 -25.68
CA LYS A 476 17.96 9.75 -26.37
C LYS A 476 17.50 11.00 -27.14
N ALA A 477 16.19 11.13 -27.41
CA ALA A 477 15.65 12.24 -28.22
C ALA A 477 15.11 13.42 -27.40
N ALA A 478 15.20 13.38 -26.06
CA ALA A 478 14.94 14.54 -25.23
C ALA A 478 16.05 15.59 -25.45
N PRO A 479 15.74 16.83 -25.85
CA PRO A 479 16.77 17.81 -26.16
C PRO A 479 17.47 18.27 -24.88
N ALA A 480 18.79 18.08 -24.83
CA ALA A 480 19.66 18.74 -23.87
C ALA A 480 19.59 20.26 -24.09
N GLY A 481 19.16 21.00 -23.06
CA GLY A 481 19.37 22.44 -22.94
C GLY A 481 18.53 23.34 -23.85
N GLY A 482 17.40 23.84 -23.32
CA GLY A 482 16.64 24.95 -23.91
C GLY A 482 16.69 26.18 -23.00
N ALA A 483 17.47 27.19 -23.40
CA ALA A 483 17.68 28.44 -22.68
C ALA A 483 16.38 29.25 -22.39
N LYS A 484 16.37 29.90 -21.22
CA LYS A 484 15.33 30.82 -20.72
C LYS A 484 14.89 31.84 -21.78
N LYS A 485 13.59 31.89 -22.10
CA LYS A 485 12.95 33.08 -22.69
C LYS A 485 12.15 33.83 -21.62
N LYS A 486 12.52 35.09 -21.38
CA LYS A 486 11.82 36.05 -20.51
C LYS A 486 10.35 36.22 -20.96
N PRO A 487 9.39 36.36 -20.03
CA PRO A 487 8.03 36.75 -20.40
C PRO A 487 7.95 38.25 -20.68
N ALA A 488 7.27 38.60 -21.78
CA ALA A 488 6.96 39.96 -22.17
C ALA A 488 5.83 40.54 -21.30
N LYS A 489 6.02 41.78 -20.83
CA LYS A 489 5.03 42.59 -20.09
C LYS A 489 3.75 42.77 -20.90
N LYS A 490 2.60 42.40 -20.33
CA LYS A 490 1.29 42.92 -20.79
C LYS A 490 0.91 44.15 -19.97
N ALA A 491 0.62 45.22 -20.70
CA ALA A 491 0.25 46.52 -20.19
C ALA A 491 -1.16 46.51 -19.55
N SER A 492 -1.27 47.26 -18.47
CA SER A 492 -2.50 47.62 -17.77
C SER A 492 -3.33 48.61 -18.61
N THR A 493 -4.63 48.36 -18.73
CA THR A 493 -5.61 49.37 -19.13
C THR A 493 -6.57 49.63 -17.98
N ALA A 494 -6.38 50.78 -17.36
CA ALA A 494 -7.24 51.36 -16.33
C ALA A 494 -8.62 51.72 -16.90
N LYS A 495 -9.69 51.43 -16.15
CA LYS A 495 -11.00 52.06 -16.37
C LYS A 495 -11.41 52.84 -15.12
N LYS A 496 -11.49 54.15 -15.31
CA LYS A 496 -11.88 55.20 -14.37
C LYS A 496 -13.23 54.94 -13.71
N ALA A 497 -13.31 55.27 -12.42
CA ALA A 497 -14.54 55.40 -11.65
C ALA A 497 -14.90 56.88 -11.40
N ALA A 498 -16.19 57.07 -11.08
CA ALA A 498 -16.90 58.22 -10.47
C ALA A 498 -17.62 59.21 -11.41
N PRO A 499 -18.69 59.93 -10.96
CA PRO A 499 -19.29 59.96 -9.61
C PRO A 499 -20.83 59.86 -9.53
N ALA A 500 -21.31 59.90 -8.27
CA ALA A 500 -22.67 59.73 -7.75
C ALA A 500 -23.74 60.77 -8.17
N GLY A 501 -25.02 60.37 -8.02
CA GLY A 501 -26.17 61.27 -8.06
C GLY A 501 -27.40 60.69 -7.35
N LYS A 502 -27.81 61.33 -6.26
CA LYS A 502 -29.02 61.08 -5.44
C LYS A 502 -30.33 61.24 -6.23
N LYS A 503 -31.38 60.46 -5.89
CA LYS A 503 -32.69 60.98 -5.41
C LYS A 503 -33.65 59.86 -5.00
N ALA A 504 -34.43 60.18 -3.97
CA ALA A 504 -35.45 59.39 -3.30
C ALA A 504 -36.78 59.34 -4.07
N THR A 505 -37.63 58.33 -3.80
CA THR A 505 -39.02 58.51 -3.33
C THR A 505 -39.70 57.19 -2.92
N THR A 506 -40.31 57.28 -1.75
CA THR A 506 -41.36 56.54 -1.02
C THR A 506 -42.46 55.71 -1.73
N LYS A 507 -43.07 54.83 -0.89
CA LYS A 507 -44.38 54.13 -0.94
C LYS A 507 -44.43 52.83 -1.78
N GLU A 508 -45.09 51.74 -1.39
CA GLU A 508 -46.21 51.52 -0.48
C GLU A 508 -46.26 50.04 -0.02
N ALA A 509 -46.92 49.79 1.11
CA ALA A 509 -47.15 48.47 1.70
C ALA A 509 -48.37 47.76 1.08
N ALA A 510 -48.34 46.42 1.02
CA ALA A 510 -49.55 45.61 1.12
C ALA A 510 -49.22 44.19 1.61
N ALA A 511 -49.88 43.83 2.71
CA ALA A 511 -49.86 42.53 3.37
C ALA A 511 -50.84 41.53 2.72
N ARG A 512 -50.56 40.23 2.88
CA ARG A 512 -51.47 39.08 3.19
C ARG A 512 -50.72 37.78 2.82
N SER A 513 -50.35 36.92 3.78
CA SER A 513 -51.18 35.99 4.58
C SER A 513 -51.25 34.59 3.94
N THR A 514 -50.66 33.61 4.66
CA THR A 514 -51.13 32.21 4.89
C THR A 514 -51.35 31.30 3.69
N ALA A 515 -50.95 30.03 3.67
CA ALA A 515 -50.65 29.08 4.74
C ALA A 515 -49.62 28.04 4.26
#